data_AF-A0A0F4T3A2-F1
#
_entry.id   AF-A0A0F4T3A2-F1
#
_cell.length_a   1.000
_cell.length_b   1.000
_cell.length_c   1.000
_cell.angle_alpha   90.00
_cell.angle_beta   90.00
_cell.angle_gamma   90.00
#
_symmetry.space_group_name_H-M   'P 1'
#
loop_
_entity.id
_entity.type
_entity.pdbx_description
1 polymer ?
#
loop_
_entity_poly.entity_id
_entity_poly.type
_entity_poly.pdbx_seq_one_letter_code
_entity_poly.pdbx_strand_id
1 'polypeptide(L)' 'MLKKTKLACAIALLLPIYGCQSSSTQRIQPVVAQCQPLPAPAAWFMEEREPDLTQRMLNELSPSPMKATGE' A
#
# COMPACT_ATOMS: atom_id res chain seq x y z
N MET A 1 6.79 10.39 -48.65
CA MET A 1 6.39 10.06 -47.25
C MET A 1 7.17 8.89 -46.66
N LEU A 2 7.61 7.93 -47.47
CA LEU A 2 8.37 6.73 -47.04
C LEU A 2 9.59 6.99 -46.14
N LYS A 3 10.32 8.10 -46.34
CA LYS A 3 11.49 8.47 -45.52
C LYS A 3 11.13 8.78 -44.07
N LYS A 4 9.98 9.42 -43.83
CA LYS A 4 9.50 9.78 -42.49
C LYS A 4 9.05 8.54 -41.72
N THR A 5 8.41 7.59 -42.40
CA THR A 5 7.98 6.31 -41.82
C THR A 5 9.18 5.45 -41.40
N LYS A 6 10.25 5.41 -42.20
CA LYS A 6 11.48 4.69 -41.84
C LYS A 6 12.17 5.27 -40.61
N LEU A 7 12.19 6.60 -40.48
CA LEU A 7 12.77 7.28 -39.32
C LEU A 7 11.97 6.98 -38.04
N ALA A 8 10.65 7.08 -38.09
CA ALA A 8 9.78 6.78 -36.95
C ALA A 8 9.93 5.32 -36.50
N CYS A 9 10.01 4.38 -37.46
CA CYS A 9 10.21 2.97 -37.18
C CYS A 9 11.58 2.70 -36.50
N ALA A 10 12.66 3.34 -36.98
CA ALA A 10 13.97 3.22 -36.37
C ALA A 10 14.00 3.74 -34.91
N ILE A 11 13.36 4.89 -34.64
CA ILE A 11 13.30 5.46 -33.29
C ILE A 11 12.47 4.57 -32.36
N ALA A 12 11.32 4.08 -32.83
CA ALA A 12 10.45 3.19 -32.06
C ALA A 12 11.12 1.83 -31.75
N LEU A 13 12.00 1.34 -32.62
CA LEU A 13 12.76 0.11 -32.40
C LEU A 13 13.95 0.30 -31.44
N LEU A 14 14.58 1.47 -31.44
CA LEU A 14 15.75 1.75 -30.58
C LEU A 14 15.35 2.08 -29.13
N LEU A 15 14.20 2.73 -28.92
CA LEU A 15 13.70 3.09 -27.59
C LEU A 15 13.55 1.90 -26.61
N PRO A 16 12.94 0.76 -26.98
CA PRO A 16 12.78 -0.37 -26.08
C PRO A 16 14.10 -1.08 -25.75
N ILE A 17 15.13 -0.94 -26.59
CA ILE A 17 16.46 -1.54 -26.35
C ILE A 17 17.23 -0.73 -25.30
N TYR A 18 17.11 0.60 -25.32
CA TYR A 18 17.75 1.48 -24.33
C TYR A 18 16.95 1.64 -23.03
N GLY A 19 15.61 1.54 -23.09
CA GLY A 19 14.73 1.80 -21.95
C GLY A 19 14.55 0.64 -20.96
N CYS A 20 14.99 -0.58 -21.28
CA CYS A 20 14.74 -1.77 -20.46
C CYS A 20 15.96 -2.29 -19.68
N GLN A 21 17.04 -1.51 -19.56
CA GLN A 21 18.10 -1.80 -18.58
C GLN A 21 17.78 -1.19 -17.21
N SER A 22 16.50 -1.25 -16.80
CA SER A 22 16.17 -1.15 -15.37
C SER A 22 16.61 -2.45 -14.74
N SER A 23 17.92 -2.55 -14.46
CA SER A 23 18.55 -3.59 -13.67
C SER A 23 18.12 -3.46 -12.21
N SER A 24 16.82 -3.33 -11.96
CA SER A 24 16.21 -3.41 -10.63
C SER A 24 16.02 -4.87 -10.23
N THR A 25 17.04 -5.68 -10.48
CA THR A 25 17.18 -7.04 -9.95
C THR A 25 18.40 -7.10 -9.04
N GLN A 26 18.82 -5.97 -8.47
CA GLN A 26 19.59 -6.04 -7.23
C GLN A 26 18.64 -6.61 -6.18
N ARG A 27 18.55 -7.93 -6.13
CA ARG A 27 17.96 -8.64 -4.99
C ARG A 27 18.74 -8.15 -3.79
N ILE A 28 18.15 -7.24 -3.03
CA ILE A 28 18.54 -6.97 -1.67
C ILE A 28 18.38 -8.33 -1.00
N GLN A 29 19.49 -9.06 -0.84
CA GLN A 29 19.47 -10.24 -0.01
C GLN A 29 19.13 -9.71 1.38
N PRO A 30 17.97 -10.05 1.96
CA PRO A 30 17.75 -9.72 3.35
C PRO A 30 18.87 -10.42 4.09
N VAL A 31 19.83 -9.65 4.58
CA VAL A 31 20.70 -10.13 5.64
C VAL A 31 19.71 -10.53 6.72
N VAL A 32 19.57 -11.84 6.95
CA VAL A 32 18.82 -12.35 8.08
C VAL A 32 19.66 -11.92 9.28
N ALA A 33 19.45 -10.69 9.73
CA ALA A 33 19.79 -10.31 11.08
C ALA A 33 19.19 -11.42 11.92
N GLN A 34 20.03 -12.08 12.74
CA GLN A 34 19.56 -13.04 13.72
C GLN A 34 18.72 -12.25 14.72
N CYS A 35 17.47 -11.99 14.34
CA CYS A 35 16.52 -11.25 15.15
C CYS A 35 16.30 -12.10 16.39
N GLN A 36 16.46 -11.47 17.54
CA GLN A 36 16.08 -12.11 18.78
C GLN A 36 14.58 -12.46 18.71
N PRO A 37 14.15 -13.60 19.27
CA PRO A 37 12.74 -13.94 19.35
C PRO A 37 11.95 -12.77 19.93
N LEU A 38 10.81 -12.45 19.32
CA LEU A 38 9.94 -11.41 19.85
C LEU A 38 9.52 -11.80 21.27
N PRO A 39 9.48 -10.84 22.22
CA PRO A 39 8.96 -11.10 23.55
C PRO A 39 7.50 -11.58 23.44
N ALA A 40 7.07 -12.40 24.40
CA ALA A 40 5.67 -12.79 24.49
C ALA A 40 4.80 -11.52 24.56
N PRO A 41 3.66 -11.47 23.83
CA PRO A 41 2.74 -10.36 23.93
C PRO A 41 2.27 -10.24 25.38
N ALA A 42 2.10 -9.01 25.85
CA ALA A 42 1.61 -8.77 27.19
C ALA A 42 0.17 -9.32 27.31
N ALA A 43 -0.15 -9.90 28.47
CA ALA A 43 -1.42 -10.60 28.69
C ALA A 43 -2.65 -9.74 28.39
N TRP A 44 -2.57 -8.41 28.61
CA TRP A 44 -3.64 -7.45 28.31
C TRP A 44 -3.98 -7.34 26.81
N PHE A 45 -3.09 -7.77 25.92
CA PHE A 45 -3.33 -7.78 24.48
C PHE A 45 -4.20 -8.98 24.04
N MET A 46 -4.24 -10.04 24.87
CA MET A 46 -5.04 -11.25 24.63
C MET A 46 -6.40 -11.20 25.35
N GLU A 47 -6.70 -10.09 26.05
CA GLU A 47 -7.99 -9.87 26.69
C GLU A 47 -9.10 -9.90 25.63
N GLU A 48 -10.21 -10.55 25.95
CA GLU A 48 -11.36 -10.60 25.06
C GLU A 48 -11.87 -9.17 24.84
N ARG A 49 -11.75 -8.70 23.58
CA ARG A 49 -12.29 -7.40 23.18
C ARG A 49 -13.78 -7.41 23.46
N GLU A 50 -14.24 -6.46 24.26
CA GLU A 50 -15.66 -6.24 24.54
C GLU A 50 -16.43 -6.28 23.21
N PRO A 51 -17.40 -7.21 23.05
CA PRO A 51 -17.97 -7.53 21.74
C PRO A 51 -18.72 -6.35 21.12
N ASP A 52 -19.14 -5.37 21.93
CA ASP A 52 -19.79 -4.16 21.45
C ASP A 52 -18.84 -2.98 21.22
N LEU A 53 -17.56 -3.08 21.60
CA LEU A 53 -16.64 -1.92 21.63
C LEU A 53 -16.63 -1.15 20.31
N THR A 54 -16.58 -1.88 19.19
CA THR A 54 -16.63 -1.28 17.85
C THR A 54 -17.93 -0.54 17.61
N GLN A 55 -19.07 -1.13 17.98
CA GLN A 55 -20.38 -0.51 17.81
C GLN A 55 -20.54 0.71 18.71
N ARG A 56 -20.07 0.64 19.95
CA ARG A 56 -20.07 1.76 20.88
C ARG A 56 -19.19 2.90 20.39
N MET A 57 -17.96 2.62 19.94
CA MET A 57 -17.09 3.65 19.36
C MET A 57 -17.73 4.31 18.13
N LEU A 58 -18.37 3.53 17.25
CA LEU A 58 -19.07 4.08 16.09
C LEU A 58 -20.25 4.97 16.50
N ASN A 59 -20.98 4.62 17.54
CA ASN A 59 -22.08 5.43 18.06
C ASN A 59 -21.59 6.75 18.66
N GLU A 60 -20.48 6.74 19.41
CA GLU A 60 -19.87 7.95 20.00
C GLU A 60 -19.26 8.87 18.93
N LEU A 61 -18.67 8.29 17.87
CA LEU A 61 -18.07 9.04 16.77
C LEU A 61 -19.09 9.54 15.75
N SER A 62 -20.30 8.98 15.76
CA SER A 62 -21.37 9.44 14.90
C SER A 62 -21.84 10.83 15.35
N PRO A 63 -22.04 11.79 14.44
CA PRO A 63 -22.69 13.03 14.81
C PRO A 63 -24.08 12.69 15.37
N SER A 64 -24.28 12.99 16.65
CA SER A 64 -25.58 12.87 17.31
C SER A 64 -26.62 13.52 16.40
N PRO A 65 -27.74 12.84 16.07
CA PRO A 65 -28.77 13.43 15.24
C PRO A 65 -29.31 14.67 15.95
N MET A 66 -28.78 15.83 15.56
CA MET A 66 -29.31 17.11 15.98
C MET A 66 -30.70 17.14 15.36
N LYS A 67 -31.72 17.13 16.23
CA LYS A 67 -33.12 17.20 15.85
C LYS A 67 -33.24 18.33 14.82
N ALA A 68 -33.51 18.00 13.57
CA ALA A 68 -33.78 19.00 12.56
C ALA A 68 -35.05 19.71 13.02
N THR A 69 -34.89 20.89 13.61
CA THR A 69 -36.01 21.81 13.88
C THR A 69 -36.53 22.20 12.51
N GLY A 70 -37.61 21.56 12.08
CA GLY A 70 -38.44 22.11 11.02
C GLY A 70 -39.06 23.39 11.55
N GLU A 71 -38.71 24.53 10.95
CA GLU A 71 -39.55 25.36 10.07
C GLU A 71 -38.66 26.43 9.40
#